data_AF-A0A835IPV5-F1
#
_entry.id   AF-A0A835IPV5-F1
#
_cell.length_a   1.000
_cell.length_b   1.000
_cell.length_c   1.000
_cell.angle_alpha   90.00
_cell.angle_beta   90.00
_cell.angle_gamma   90.00
#
_symmetry.space_group_name_H-M   'P 1'
#
loop_
_entity.id
_entity.type
_entity.pdbx_description
1 polymer ?
#
loop_
_entity_poly.entity_id
_entity_poly.type
_entity_poly.pdbx_seq_one_letter_code
_entity_poly.pdbx_strand_id
1 'polypeptide(L)'
;MFPCLISKAATVDVLSSGETSTRDGAIQLMFAELQMLTPVVPTREVYFIRYCKQLSPDRWAIVDVSMDKVEDNIDSSLAKYHKRPSGCIIDEKSIGHCRVIWVEHLECHKSAVHTIYRSVVNNGLGFGAKHWMATLQHQCEQLVFFMATNVPTKDSSGVATLAGRKSILKLAQRMTWSFCRAISASSCNTWTKHLTKGGDDLRVASRKNLNDPGEPLGMILCAVSSVWLPVSPHTLFDFLRDETWRNEWDVLSTGSPVQRIANLGKGQDQGNTVTVQAMESKESSMWILQVSSTNTYESMVVYAPVDIAGMQSVMNGCDSSNVPILPSGFSILPDGLETRPTVITTRPEEKSMDGVPY
;
A
#
# COMPACT_ATOMS: atom_id res chain seq x y z
N MET A 1 -6.62 1.33 7.97
CA MET A 1 -6.54 -0.12 7.71
C MET A 1 -6.04 -0.41 6.29
N PHE A 2 -6.47 0.33 5.26
CA PHE A 2 -6.14 0.04 3.86
C PHE A 2 -5.53 1.25 3.11
N PRO A 3 -4.38 1.79 3.55
CA PRO A 3 -3.83 3.03 3.00
C PRO A 3 -3.47 2.94 1.51
N CYS A 4 -3.18 1.74 1.00
CA CYS A 4 -2.84 1.48 -0.41
C CYS A 4 -4.07 1.27 -1.31
N LEU A 5 -5.23 0.91 -0.74
CA LEU A 5 -6.45 0.58 -1.49
C LEU A 5 -7.54 1.66 -1.37
N ILE A 6 -7.52 2.47 -0.31
CA ILE A 6 -8.51 3.52 -0.05
C ILE A 6 -7.78 4.85 0.16
N SER A 7 -8.01 5.82 -0.72
CA SER A 7 -7.56 7.20 -0.51
C SER A 7 -8.48 7.96 0.42
N LYS A 8 -9.80 7.76 0.25
CA LYS A 8 -10.84 8.46 1.01
C LYS A 8 -11.99 7.51 1.32
N ALA A 9 -12.53 7.61 2.52
CA ALA A 9 -13.77 6.95 2.90
C ALA A 9 -14.55 7.84 3.87
N ALA A 10 -15.87 7.84 3.76
CA ALA A 10 -16.74 8.59 4.64
C ALA A 10 -18.08 7.85 4.84
N THR A 11 -18.61 7.94 6.05
CA THR A 11 -20.04 7.68 6.28
C THR A 11 -20.79 8.94 5.88
N VAL A 12 -21.58 8.85 4.82
CA VAL A 12 -22.38 9.94 4.28
C VAL A 12 -23.64 10.13 5.11
N ASP A 13 -24.29 9.02 5.47
CA ASP A 13 -25.50 9.02 6.30
C ASP A 13 -25.62 7.72 7.11
N VAL A 14 -26.36 7.78 8.21
CA VAL A 14 -26.68 6.63 9.07
C VAL A 14 -28.18 6.39 9.02
N LEU A 15 -28.59 5.45 8.17
CA LEU A 15 -30.00 5.09 7.99
C LEU A 15 -30.55 4.27 9.17
N SER A 16 -29.68 3.46 9.78
CA SER A 16 -29.97 2.73 11.01
C SER A 16 -28.67 2.57 11.80
N SER A 17 -28.71 2.94 13.09
CA SER A 17 -27.56 2.75 13.98
C SER A 17 -27.35 1.29 14.38
N GLY A 18 -28.37 0.44 14.18
CA GLY A 18 -28.40 -0.93 14.69
C GLY A 18 -28.43 -1.00 16.21
N GLU A 19 -28.21 -2.20 16.74
CA GLU A 19 -28.00 -2.41 18.18
C GLU A 19 -26.73 -1.70 18.66
N THR A 20 -26.82 -1.02 19.81
CA THR A 20 -25.77 -0.11 20.31
C THR A 20 -24.41 -0.79 20.53
N SER A 21 -24.39 -2.04 20.98
CA SER A 21 -23.16 -2.78 21.30
C SER A 21 -22.63 -3.61 20.12
N THR A 22 -23.51 -4.30 19.39
CA THR A 22 -23.15 -5.29 18.37
C THR A 22 -23.15 -4.71 16.96
N ARG A 23 -23.75 -3.53 16.77
CA ARG A 23 -24.08 -2.94 15.46
C ARG A 23 -24.95 -3.85 14.59
N ASP A 24 -25.63 -4.84 15.18
CA ASP A 24 -26.55 -5.69 14.44
C ASP A 24 -27.70 -4.85 13.87
N GLY A 25 -27.97 -5.01 12.57
CA GLY A 25 -28.97 -4.22 11.88
C GLY A 25 -28.53 -2.79 11.52
N ALA A 26 -27.25 -2.44 11.70
CA ALA A 26 -26.76 -1.13 11.30
C ALA A 26 -26.74 -0.99 9.77
N ILE A 27 -27.23 0.15 9.28
CA ILE A 27 -27.29 0.49 7.86
C ILE A 27 -26.69 1.88 7.69
N GLN A 28 -25.66 1.99 6.85
CA GLN A 28 -24.95 3.25 6.59
C GLN A 28 -24.83 3.48 5.08
N LEU A 29 -25.05 4.72 4.65
CA LEU A 29 -24.64 5.16 3.33
C LEU A 29 -23.17 5.54 3.39
N MET A 30 -22.35 4.86 2.59
CA MET A 30 -20.91 5.01 2.57
C MET A 30 -20.46 5.58 1.23
N PHE A 31 -19.40 6.40 1.28
CA PHE A 31 -18.58 6.77 0.15
C PHE A 31 -17.19 6.18 0.33
N ALA A 32 -16.62 5.63 -0.74
CA ALA A 32 -15.22 5.25 -0.80
C ALA A 32 -14.60 5.65 -2.14
N GLU A 33 -13.38 6.18 -2.08
CA GLU A 33 -12.50 6.37 -3.23
C GLU A 33 -11.42 5.27 -3.16
N LEU A 34 -11.52 4.30 -4.07
CA LEU A 34 -10.58 3.20 -4.18
C LEU A 34 -9.41 3.62 -5.07
N GLN A 35 -8.20 3.22 -4.69
CA GLN A 35 -6.98 3.62 -5.38
C GLN A 35 -6.05 2.44 -5.67
N MET A 36 -5.19 2.64 -6.66
CA MET A 36 -3.91 1.96 -6.78
C MET A 36 -2.81 2.97 -6.51
N LEU A 37 -1.65 2.50 -6.08
CA LEU A 37 -0.48 3.33 -5.77
C LEU A 37 0.26 3.79 -7.04
N THR A 38 -0.47 4.46 -7.92
CA THR A 38 0.02 5.04 -9.17
C THR A 38 -0.88 6.20 -9.58
N PRO A 39 -0.33 7.27 -10.19
CA PRO A 39 -1.12 8.42 -10.57
C PRO A 39 -1.70 8.27 -12.00
N VAL A 40 -1.39 7.18 -12.72
CA VAL A 40 -1.87 6.93 -14.09
C VAL A 40 -3.05 5.96 -14.16
N VAL A 41 -3.46 5.36 -13.04
CA VAL A 41 -4.74 4.64 -12.92
C VAL A 41 -5.68 5.54 -12.11
N PRO A 42 -6.78 6.05 -12.70
CA PRO A 42 -7.75 6.86 -11.97
C PRO A 42 -8.33 6.12 -10.77
N THR A 43 -8.66 6.88 -9.72
CA THR A 43 -9.40 6.34 -8.58
C THR A 43 -10.82 5.92 -8.98
N ARG A 44 -11.42 5.05 -8.16
CA ARG A 44 -12.79 4.58 -8.33
C ARG A 44 -13.63 5.07 -7.17
N GLU A 45 -14.47 6.05 -7.45
CA GLU A 45 -15.41 6.58 -6.48
C GLU A 45 -16.69 5.74 -6.49
N VAL A 46 -17.10 5.27 -5.32
CA VAL A 46 -18.25 4.37 -5.16
C VAL A 46 -19.09 4.80 -3.96
N TYR A 47 -20.40 4.93 -4.19
CA TYR A 47 -21.40 5.06 -3.14
C TYR A 47 -22.10 3.72 -2.94
N PHE A 48 -22.23 3.29 -1.70
CA PHE A 48 -22.87 2.01 -1.37
C PHE A 48 -23.52 2.04 0.01
N ILE A 49 -24.57 1.25 0.17
CA ILE A 49 -25.14 0.92 1.46
C ILE A 49 -24.31 -0.21 2.08
N ARG A 50 -23.84 0.03 3.30
CA ARG A 50 -23.23 -0.97 4.17
C ARG A 50 -24.25 -1.45 5.18
N TYR A 51 -24.52 -2.75 5.18
CA TYR A 51 -25.36 -3.42 6.16
C TYR A 51 -24.53 -4.36 7.03
N CYS A 52 -24.66 -4.24 8.35
CA CYS A 52 -24.04 -5.13 9.32
C CYS A 52 -25.09 -6.05 9.94
N LYS A 53 -24.84 -7.36 9.89
CA LYS A 53 -25.71 -8.37 10.50
C LYS A 53 -24.89 -9.33 11.37
N GLN A 54 -25.31 -9.53 12.61
CA GLN A 54 -24.82 -10.63 13.43
C GLN A 54 -25.57 -11.91 13.03
N LEU A 55 -24.83 -12.90 12.50
CA LEU A 55 -25.39 -14.18 12.06
C LEU A 55 -25.48 -15.19 13.21
N SER A 56 -24.53 -15.11 14.13
CA SER A 56 -24.44 -15.87 15.38
C SER A 56 -23.55 -15.08 16.36
N PRO A 57 -23.46 -15.44 17.65
CA PRO A 57 -22.66 -14.69 18.64
C PRO A 57 -21.25 -14.34 18.16
N ASP A 58 -20.58 -15.28 17.49
CA ASP A 58 -19.18 -15.16 17.04
C ASP A 58 -19.02 -14.86 15.54
N ARG A 59 -20.11 -14.51 14.83
CA ARG A 59 -20.08 -14.34 13.37
C ARG A 59 -20.87 -13.14 12.89
N TRP A 60 -20.23 -12.32 12.07
CA TRP A 60 -20.80 -11.15 11.44
C TRP A 60 -20.73 -11.23 9.92
N ALA A 61 -21.75 -10.70 9.26
CA ALA A 61 -21.74 -10.37 7.85
C ALA A 61 -21.80 -8.85 7.68
N ILE A 62 -20.89 -8.33 6.87
CA ILE A 62 -20.89 -6.96 6.38
C ILE A 62 -21.18 -7.06 4.88
N VAL A 63 -22.26 -6.44 4.44
CA VAL A 63 -22.68 -6.44 3.04
C VAL A 63 -22.65 -5.02 2.52
N ASP A 64 -21.94 -4.83 1.42
CA ASP A 64 -21.82 -3.57 0.70
C ASP A 64 -22.52 -3.73 -0.66
N VAL A 65 -23.49 -2.85 -0.95
CA VAL A 65 -24.22 -2.83 -2.21
C VAL A 65 -24.55 -1.41 -2.64
N SER A 66 -24.27 -1.07 -3.89
CA SER A 66 -24.69 0.19 -4.48
C SER A 66 -26.21 0.20 -4.71
N MET A 67 -26.82 1.38 -4.64
CA MET A 67 -28.25 1.53 -4.90
C MET A 67 -28.48 1.66 -6.41
N ASP A 68 -29.21 0.70 -6.99
CA ASP A 68 -29.66 0.81 -8.38
C ASP A 68 -30.56 2.06 -8.53
N LYS A 69 -30.33 2.89 -9.55
CA LYS A 69 -31.20 4.01 -10.00
C LYS A 69 -31.17 5.32 -9.20
N VAL A 70 -30.04 5.72 -8.62
CA VAL A 70 -29.81 7.15 -8.29
C VAL A 70 -29.12 7.88 -9.46
N GLU A 71 -29.28 7.38 -10.67
CA GLU A 71 -28.56 7.82 -11.87
C GLU A 71 -29.19 9.05 -12.56
N ASP A 72 -30.45 9.39 -12.24
CA ASP A 72 -31.15 10.51 -12.90
C ASP A 72 -30.79 11.90 -12.31
N ASN A 73 -30.20 11.95 -11.11
CA ASN A 73 -29.87 13.20 -10.39
C ASN A 73 -28.39 13.30 -9.94
N ILE A 74 -27.57 12.30 -10.26
CA ILE A 74 -26.16 12.26 -9.87
C ILE A 74 -25.29 12.44 -11.12
N ASP A 75 -24.20 13.20 -10.99
CA ASP A 75 -23.23 13.43 -12.06
C ASP A 75 -22.81 12.11 -12.74
N SER A 76 -22.80 12.11 -14.08
CA SER A 76 -22.39 10.99 -14.95
C SER A 76 -21.01 10.39 -14.62
N SER A 77 -20.18 11.12 -13.87
CA SER A 77 -18.90 10.66 -13.34
C SER A 77 -19.04 9.59 -12.24
N LEU A 78 -20.13 9.63 -11.45
CA LEU A 78 -20.42 8.73 -10.32
C LEU A 78 -21.11 7.43 -10.76
N ALA A 79 -21.74 7.41 -11.94
CA ALA A 79 -22.33 6.22 -12.55
C ALA A 79 -21.28 5.22 -13.11
N LYS A 80 -19.98 5.52 -12.98
CA LYS A 80 -18.90 4.73 -13.61
C LYS A 80 -18.57 3.44 -12.87
N TYR A 81 -18.83 3.38 -11.56
CA TYR A 81 -18.46 2.26 -10.69
C TYR A 81 -19.61 1.88 -9.78
N HIS A 82 -20.07 0.65 -9.91
CA HIS A 82 -21.23 0.13 -9.21
C HIS A 82 -20.88 -1.12 -8.41
N LYS A 83 -21.11 -1.10 -7.10
CA LYS A 83 -20.82 -2.24 -6.23
C LYS A 83 -22.02 -3.20 -6.23
N ARG A 84 -21.86 -4.35 -6.89
CA ARG A 84 -22.76 -5.49 -6.73
C ARG A 84 -22.59 -6.08 -5.32
N PRO A 85 -23.51 -6.94 -4.84
CA PRO A 85 -23.41 -7.52 -3.50
C PRO A 85 -22.00 -8.02 -3.19
N SER A 86 -21.35 -7.32 -2.25
CA SER A 86 -19.96 -7.47 -1.87
C SER A 86 -19.85 -7.36 -0.34
N GLY A 87 -18.64 -7.49 0.21
CA GLY A 87 -18.36 -7.33 1.63
C GLY A 87 -17.66 -8.55 2.20
N CYS A 88 -17.88 -8.84 3.48
CA CYS A 88 -17.18 -9.93 4.15
C CYS A 88 -17.99 -10.61 5.24
N ILE A 89 -17.64 -11.86 5.51
CA ILE A 89 -18.05 -12.60 6.69
C ILE A 89 -16.84 -12.69 7.61
N ILE A 90 -17.02 -12.31 8.87
CA ILE A 90 -16.01 -12.36 9.92
C ILE A 90 -16.50 -13.39 10.94
N ASP A 91 -15.67 -14.40 11.18
CA ASP A 91 -15.98 -15.55 12.04
C ASP A 91 -14.87 -15.66 13.08
N GLU A 92 -15.18 -15.31 14.33
CA GLU A 92 -14.24 -15.44 15.44
C GLU A 92 -13.93 -16.93 15.68
N LYS A 93 -12.64 -17.23 15.92
CA LYS A 93 -12.18 -18.61 16.13
C LYS A 93 -11.65 -18.83 17.52
N SER A 94 -10.71 -17.99 17.92
CA SER A 94 -10.11 -17.98 19.24
C SER A 94 -9.65 -16.56 19.53
N ILE A 95 -9.30 -16.27 20.79
CA ILE A 95 -8.80 -14.95 21.19
C ILE A 95 -7.65 -14.53 20.25
N GLY A 96 -7.82 -13.38 19.58
CA GLY A 96 -6.83 -12.81 18.66
C GLY A 96 -6.81 -13.39 17.24
N HIS A 97 -7.70 -14.34 16.91
CA HIS A 97 -7.76 -14.97 15.58
C HIS A 97 -9.19 -14.97 15.02
N CYS A 98 -9.32 -14.55 13.77
CA CYS A 98 -10.57 -14.60 13.02
C CYS A 98 -10.36 -15.26 11.66
N ARG A 99 -11.42 -15.87 11.15
CA ARG A 99 -11.54 -16.27 9.74
C ARG A 99 -12.35 -15.20 9.02
N VAL A 100 -11.81 -14.68 7.93
CA VAL A 100 -12.50 -13.71 7.08
C VAL A 100 -12.74 -14.32 5.70
N ILE A 101 -13.97 -14.20 5.20
CA ILE A 101 -14.33 -14.52 3.82
C ILE A 101 -14.70 -13.20 3.16
N TRP A 102 -14.02 -12.84 2.08
CA TRP A 102 -14.23 -11.57 1.38
C TRP A 102 -14.78 -11.81 -0.03
N VAL A 103 -15.80 -11.04 -0.41
CA VAL A 103 -16.38 -11.00 -1.75
C VAL A 103 -16.32 -9.57 -2.24
N GLU A 104 -15.69 -9.35 -3.39
CA GLU A 104 -15.60 -8.02 -3.99
C GLU A 104 -16.08 -8.13 -5.44
N HIS A 105 -17.21 -7.48 -5.72
CA HIS A 105 -17.84 -7.46 -7.03
C HIS A 105 -18.13 -6.00 -7.41
N LEU A 106 -17.24 -5.43 -8.21
CA LEU A 106 -17.37 -4.09 -8.73
C LEU A 106 -17.61 -4.14 -10.23
N GLU A 107 -18.74 -3.59 -10.67
CA GLU A 107 -19.06 -3.35 -12.06
C GLU A 107 -18.48 -2.00 -12.47
N CYS A 108 -17.69 -1.98 -13.54
CA CYS A 108 -17.02 -0.79 -14.02
C CYS A 108 -17.27 -0.59 -15.52
N HIS A 109 -17.57 0.65 -15.90
CA HIS A 109 -17.57 1.02 -17.31
C HIS A 109 -16.15 0.93 -17.86
N LYS A 110 -16.00 0.47 -19.11
CA LYS A 110 -14.69 0.39 -19.76
C LYS A 110 -14.04 1.76 -19.81
N SER A 111 -12.97 1.96 -19.04
CA SER A 111 -12.15 3.15 -19.07
C SER A 111 -10.80 2.86 -19.73
N ALA A 112 -10.21 3.89 -20.34
CA ALA A 112 -8.85 3.79 -20.85
C ALA A 112 -7.88 3.69 -19.68
N VAL A 113 -7.27 2.51 -19.51
CA VAL A 113 -6.22 2.26 -18.50
C VAL A 113 -4.86 2.34 -19.19
N HIS A 114 -3.89 2.96 -18.53
CA HIS A 114 -2.51 3.00 -19.02
C HIS A 114 -1.99 1.58 -19.31
N THR A 115 -1.26 1.42 -20.40
CA THR A 115 -0.87 0.10 -20.95
C THR A 115 -0.15 -0.78 -19.93
N ILE A 116 0.78 -0.22 -19.16
CA ILE A 116 1.55 -0.95 -18.13
C ILE A 116 0.69 -1.53 -16.99
N TYR A 117 -0.50 -0.96 -16.72
CA TYR A 117 -1.40 -1.42 -15.66
C TYR A 117 -2.62 -2.18 -16.17
N ARG A 118 -2.79 -2.25 -17.50
CA ARG A 118 -4.00 -2.80 -18.12
C ARG A 118 -4.29 -4.24 -17.68
N SER A 119 -3.27 -5.10 -17.59
CA SER A 119 -3.45 -6.50 -17.17
C SER A 119 -3.85 -6.59 -15.70
N VAL A 120 -3.13 -5.90 -14.81
CA VAL A 120 -3.41 -5.84 -13.36
C VAL A 120 -4.84 -5.39 -13.08
N VAL A 121 -5.30 -4.35 -13.80
CA VAL A 121 -6.63 -3.79 -13.62
C VAL A 121 -7.71 -4.72 -14.17
N ASN A 122 -7.53 -5.25 -15.38
CA ASN A 122 -8.55 -6.07 -16.05
C ASN A 122 -8.69 -7.47 -15.44
N ASN A 123 -7.61 -8.04 -14.90
CA ASN A 123 -7.63 -9.34 -14.22
C ASN A 123 -8.09 -9.25 -12.76
N GLY A 124 -8.48 -8.06 -12.29
CA GLY A 124 -8.96 -7.85 -10.92
C GLY A 124 -7.86 -7.96 -9.85
N LEU A 125 -6.58 -7.94 -10.22
CA LEU A 125 -5.45 -7.99 -9.27
C LEU A 125 -5.33 -6.70 -8.47
N GLY A 126 -5.67 -5.55 -9.07
CA GLY A 126 -5.58 -4.25 -8.39
C GLY A 126 -6.67 -4.03 -7.32
N PHE A 127 -7.91 -4.47 -7.57
CA PHE A 127 -9.08 -4.10 -6.76
C PHE A 127 -9.88 -5.30 -6.24
N GLY A 128 -9.44 -6.53 -6.50
CA GLY A 128 -10.18 -7.75 -6.17
C GLY A 128 -10.03 -8.20 -4.73
N ALA A 129 -10.92 -9.11 -4.30
CA ALA A 129 -11.00 -9.61 -2.93
C ALA A 129 -9.68 -10.19 -2.38
N LYS A 130 -8.88 -10.84 -3.24
CA LYS A 130 -7.60 -11.41 -2.80
C LYS A 130 -6.59 -10.31 -2.39
N HIS A 131 -6.59 -9.18 -3.08
CA HIS A 131 -5.75 -8.04 -2.71
C HIS A 131 -6.21 -7.46 -1.37
N TRP A 132 -7.52 -7.23 -1.19
CA TRP A 132 -8.10 -6.81 0.09
C TRP A 132 -7.71 -7.71 1.25
N MET A 133 -7.78 -9.03 1.05
CA MET A 133 -7.40 -10.02 2.06
C MET A 133 -5.90 -9.96 2.39
N ALA A 134 -5.03 -9.86 1.38
CA ALA A 134 -3.58 -9.73 1.61
C ALA A 134 -3.24 -8.45 2.37
N THR A 135 -3.86 -7.32 2.02
CA THR A 135 -3.69 -6.05 2.72
C THR A 135 -4.24 -6.10 4.15
N LEU A 136 -5.41 -6.73 4.36
CA LEU A 136 -6.01 -6.90 5.70
C LEU A 136 -5.10 -7.73 6.60
N GLN A 137 -4.63 -8.88 6.10
CA GLN A 137 -3.72 -9.75 6.84
C GLN A 137 -2.45 -8.98 7.24
N HIS A 138 -1.82 -8.30 6.28
CA HIS A 138 -0.63 -7.48 6.53
C HIS A 138 -0.87 -6.40 7.60
N GLN A 139 -2.02 -5.73 7.55
CA GLN A 139 -2.38 -4.72 8.54
C GLN A 139 -2.64 -5.34 9.93
N CYS A 140 -3.29 -6.50 10.00
CA CYS A 140 -3.49 -7.23 11.26
C CYS A 140 -2.16 -7.64 11.88
N GLU A 141 -1.22 -8.15 11.08
CA GLU A 141 0.14 -8.47 11.53
C GLU A 141 0.82 -7.25 12.13
N GLN A 142 0.77 -6.08 11.46
CA GLN A 142 1.33 -4.84 12.00
C GLN A 142 0.67 -4.40 13.31
N LEU A 143 -0.66 -4.54 13.43
CA LEU A 143 -1.40 -4.16 14.65
C LEU A 143 -0.95 -4.97 15.87
N VAL A 144 -0.53 -6.22 15.70
CA VAL A 144 0.05 -7.03 16.79
C VAL A 144 1.28 -6.33 17.37
N PHE A 145 2.16 -5.77 16.53
CA PHE A 145 3.35 -5.04 17.01
C PHE A 145 3.01 -3.75 17.78
N PHE A 146 1.85 -3.13 17.51
CA PHE A 146 1.37 -1.97 18.26
C PHE A 146 0.71 -2.35 19.58
N MET A 147 -0.11 -3.39 19.57
CA MET A 147 -0.98 -3.76 20.69
C MET A 147 -0.27 -4.67 21.69
N ALA A 148 0.55 -5.61 21.23
CA ALA A 148 1.20 -6.56 22.11
C ALA A 148 2.27 -5.90 23.00
N THR A 149 2.37 -6.39 24.24
CA THR A 149 3.42 -6.02 25.19
C THR A 149 4.64 -6.93 25.09
N ASN A 150 4.46 -8.14 24.55
CA ASN A 150 5.47 -9.20 24.45
C ASN A 150 5.81 -9.55 22.99
N VAL A 151 6.12 -8.54 22.18
CA VAL A 151 6.51 -8.75 20.78
C VAL A 151 7.87 -9.45 20.71
N PRO A 152 8.03 -10.53 19.91
CA PRO A 152 9.33 -11.17 19.70
C PRO A 152 10.39 -10.17 19.21
N THR A 153 11.51 -10.08 19.92
CA THR A 153 12.63 -9.19 19.57
C THR A 153 13.69 -9.86 18.71
N LYS A 154 13.51 -11.12 18.33
CA LYS A 154 14.54 -11.95 17.67
C LYS A 154 15.11 -11.29 16.40
N ASP A 155 14.25 -10.62 15.64
CA ASP A 155 14.63 -9.95 14.39
C ASP A 155 14.72 -8.42 14.54
N SER A 156 14.71 -7.91 15.78
CA SER A 156 14.76 -6.48 16.08
C SER A 156 16.07 -6.09 16.76
N SER A 157 16.73 -5.04 16.28
CA SER A 157 17.99 -4.52 16.82
C SER A 157 18.02 -3.00 16.84
N GLY A 158 18.92 -2.42 17.65
CA GLY A 158 19.15 -0.97 17.71
C GLY A 158 18.16 -0.16 18.55
N VAL A 159 17.08 -0.76 19.07
CA VAL A 159 16.06 -0.07 19.88
C VAL A 159 15.72 -0.88 21.13
N ALA A 160 16.26 -0.47 22.27
CA ALA A 160 16.18 -1.22 23.51
C ALA A 160 14.74 -1.26 24.09
N THR A 161 14.04 -0.13 24.08
CA THR A 161 12.77 0.00 24.81
C THR A 161 11.55 -0.35 23.96
N LEU A 162 10.51 -0.91 24.59
CA LEU A 162 9.23 -1.15 23.93
C LEU A 162 8.57 0.17 23.49
N ALA A 163 8.71 1.23 24.29
CA ALA A 163 8.20 2.57 23.97
C ALA A 163 8.86 3.11 22.70
N GLY A 164 10.19 2.97 22.57
CA GLY A 164 10.95 3.34 21.38
C GLY A 164 10.46 2.61 20.13
N ARG A 165 10.31 1.28 20.21
CA ARG A 165 9.79 0.47 19.10
C ARG A 165 8.40 0.92 18.67
N LYS A 166 7.49 1.15 19.63
CA LYS A 166 6.14 1.63 19.33
C LYS A 166 6.15 3.02 18.68
N SER A 167 7.01 3.92 19.14
CA SER A 167 7.13 5.26 18.57
C SER A 167 7.66 5.24 17.14
N ILE A 168 8.71 4.45 16.86
CA ILE A 168 9.23 4.26 15.49
C ILE A 168 8.17 3.68 14.56
N LEU A 169 7.44 2.66 15.02
CA LEU A 169 6.36 2.05 14.22
C LEU A 169 5.24 3.06 13.93
N LYS A 170 4.89 3.93 14.88
CA LYS A 170 3.90 5.02 14.66
C LYS A 170 4.40 6.01 13.61
N LEU A 171 5.66 6.44 13.70
CA LEU A 171 6.29 7.33 12.72
C LEU A 171 6.30 6.70 11.31
N ALA A 172 6.73 5.43 11.23
CA ALA A 172 6.75 4.64 10.01
C ALA A 172 5.36 4.48 9.37
N GLN A 173 4.33 4.22 10.19
CA GLN A 173 2.96 4.13 9.72
C GLN A 173 2.46 5.45 9.14
N ARG A 174 2.72 6.58 9.83
CA ARG A 174 2.37 7.90 9.30
C ARG A 174 3.08 8.19 7.98
N MET A 175 4.38 7.91 7.91
CA MET A 175 5.17 8.09 6.70
C MET A 175 4.58 7.30 5.53
N THR A 176 4.24 6.02 5.76
CA THR A 176 3.64 5.13 4.76
C THR A 176 2.27 5.62 4.31
N TRP A 177 1.41 6.08 5.24
CA TRP A 177 0.10 6.63 4.88
C TRP A 177 0.21 7.93 4.07
N SER A 178 1.15 8.81 4.45
CA SER A 178 1.41 10.04 3.71
C SER A 178 1.90 9.73 2.29
N PHE A 179 2.80 8.74 2.15
CA PHE A 179 3.26 8.25 0.84
C PHE A 179 2.09 7.77 -0.03
N CYS A 180 1.27 6.83 0.48
CA CYS A 180 0.14 6.29 -0.27
C CYS A 180 -0.83 7.36 -0.74
N ARG A 181 -1.10 8.36 0.11
CA ARG A 181 -1.95 9.51 -0.23
C ARG A 181 -1.30 10.42 -1.27
N ALA A 182 0.01 10.60 -1.20
CA ALA A 182 0.74 11.51 -2.08
C ALA A 182 0.92 10.98 -3.50
N ILE A 183 1.03 9.66 -3.70
CA ILE A 183 1.33 9.08 -5.03
C ILE A 183 0.11 8.69 -5.85
N SER A 184 -1.08 8.73 -5.26
CA SER A 184 -2.29 8.27 -5.94
C SER A 184 -2.93 9.34 -6.81
N ALA A 185 -3.75 8.88 -7.75
CA ALA A 185 -4.56 9.73 -8.62
C ALA A 185 -5.77 10.40 -7.91
N SER A 186 -5.81 10.40 -6.57
CA SER A 186 -6.92 10.97 -5.81
C SER A 186 -7.11 12.46 -6.09
N SER A 187 -8.37 12.91 -6.06
CA SER A 187 -8.75 14.32 -6.19
C SER A 187 -8.19 15.23 -5.09
N CYS A 188 -7.69 14.66 -3.98
CA CYS A 188 -6.92 15.40 -2.98
C CYS A 188 -5.61 15.99 -3.53
N ASN A 189 -5.11 15.46 -4.65
CA ASN A 189 -3.89 15.90 -5.30
C ASN A 189 -4.22 16.65 -6.59
N THR A 190 -3.79 17.91 -6.70
CA THR A 190 -3.94 18.69 -7.93
C THR A 190 -2.79 18.38 -8.89
N TRP A 191 -2.90 17.26 -9.61
CA TRP A 191 -1.87 16.81 -10.55
C TRP A 191 -1.81 17.64 -11.82
N THR A 192 -0.60 18.11 -12.14
CA THR A 192 -0.25 18.67 -13.44
C THR A 192 0.58 17.65 -14.21
N LYS A 193 0.12 17.29 -15.41
CA LYS A 193 0.82 16.37 -16.29
C LYS A 193 1.91 17.12 -17.05
N HIS A 194 3.15 16.65 -16.93
CA HIS A 194 4.28 17.14 -17.71
C HIS A 194 4.75 16.05 -18.65
N LEU A 195 4.57 16.28 -19.96
CA LEU A 195 5.06 15.35 -20.97
C LEU A 195 6.59 15.50 -21.06
N THR A 196 7.33 14.49 -20.62
CA THR A 196 8.77 14.46 -20.86
C THR A 196 9.06 14.09 -22.31
N LYS A 197 10.20 14.53 -22.86
CA LYS A 197 10.59 14.29 -24.26
C LYS A 197 10.68 12.79 -24.62
N GLY A 198 10.72 11.89 -23.63
CA GLY A 198 10.78 10.43 -23.79
C GLY A 198 9.44 9.70 -23.75
N GLY A 199 8.31 10.40 -23.57
CA GLY A 199 6.99 9.77 -23.48
C GLY A 199 6.59 9.26 -22.09
N ASP A 200 7.46 9.42 -21.09
CA ASP A 200 7.14 9.09 -19.69
C ASP A 200 6.22 10.17 -19.09
N ASP A 201 5.11 9.71 -18.50
CA ASP A 201 4.07 10.54 -17.88
C ASP A 201 4.51 10.99 -16.48
N LEU A 202 5.41 11.97 -16.40
CA LEU A 202 5.76 12.62 -15.14
C LEU A 202 4.57 13.48 -14.68
N ARG A 203 4.10 13.22 -13.46
CA ARG A 203 3.06 14.03 -12.82
C ARG A 203 3.63 14.78 -11.63
N VAL A 204 3.29 16.05 -11.54
CA VAL A 204 3.73 16.92 -10.46
C VAL A 204 2.52 17.52 -9.78
N ALA A 205 2.49 17.50 -8.46
CA ALA A 205 1.52 18.19 -7.64
C ALA A 205 2.27 19.05 -6.61
N SER A 206 1.69 20.18 -6.27
CA SER A 206 2.19 21.04 -5.20
C SER A 206 1.08 21.33 -4.21
N ARG A 207 1.44 21.42 -2.93
CA ARG A 207 0.54 21.88 -1.87
C ARG A 207 1.31 22.68 -0.84
N LYS A 208 0.59 23.50 -0.08
CA LYS A 208 1.18 24.30 1.00
C LYS A 208 0.76 23.72 2.35
N ASN A 209 1.73 23.37 3.18
CA ASN A 209 1.51 23.06 4.59
C ASN A 209 1.67 24.32 5.43
N LEU A 210 0.65 24.64 6.23
CA LEU A 210 0.62 25.82 7.11
C LEU A 210 0.57 25.48 8.59
N ASN A 211 0.11 24.28 8.94
CA ASN A 211 -0.29 23.96 10.31
C ASN A 211 -0.19 22.49 10.69
N ASP A 212 0.23 21.58 9.79
CA ASP A 212 0.47 20.19 10.15
C ASP A 212 1.89 20.05 10.73
N PRO A 213 2.06 19.80 12.04
CA PRO A 213 3.37 19.65 12.66
C PRO A 213 4.08 18.35 12.24
N GLY A 214 3.35 17.37 11.68
CA GLY A 214 3.91 16.12 11.19
C GLY A 214 4.60 16.25 9.83
N GLU A 215 4.54 17.42 9.20
CA GLU A 215 5.16 17.72 7.92
C GLU A 215 5.93 19.06 8.00
N PRO A 216 6.99 19.26 7.19
CA PRO A 216 7.66 20.55 7.11
C PRO A 216 6.70 21.68 6.70
N LEU A 217 6.88 22.86 7.29
CA LEU A 217 6.12 24.06 6.93
C LEU A 217 6.54 24.57 5.54
N GLY A 218 5.57 25.08 4.78
CA GLY A 218 5.82 25.70 3.48
C GLY A 218 5.29 24.90 2.30
N MET A 219 5.94 25.06 1.15
CA MET A 219 5.53 24.39 -0.09
C MET A 219 6.10 22.97 -0.13
N ILE A 220 5.23 22.00 -0.39
CA ILE A 220 5.58 20.59 -0.59
C ILE A 220 5.31 20.26 -2.05
N LEU A 221 6.32 19.69 -2.70
CA LEU A 221 6.26 19.20 -4.08
C LEU A 221 6.22 17.68 -4.07
N CYS A 222 5.36 17.10 -4.89
CA CYS A 222 5.32 15.67 -5.15
C CYS A 222 5.48 15.45 -6.66
N ALA A 223 6.41 14.59 -7.04
CA ALA A 223 6.63 14.19 -8.41
C ALA A 223 6.54 12.66 -8.47
N VAL A 224 5.77 12.15 -9.41
CA VAL A 224 5.52 10.71 -9.54
C VAL A 224 5.63 10.32 -11.01
N SER A 225 6.32 9.21 -11.23
CA SER A 225 6.44 8.57 -12.54
C SER A 225 6.14 7.08 -12.39
N SER A 226 5.81 6.42 -13.49
CA SER A 226 5.57 4.99 -13.54
C SER A 226 6.35 4.40 -14.70
N VAL A 227 7.13 3.36 -14.42
CA VAL A 227 7.98 2.67 -15.39
C VAL A 227 7.73 1.17 -15.28
N TRP A 228 7.78 0.48 -16.41
CA TRP A 228 7.77 -0.98 -16.45
C TRP A 228 9.20 -1.50 -16.56
N LEU A 229 9.55 -2.51 -15.77
CA LEU A 229 10.87 -3.12 -15.77
C LEU A 229 10.75 -4.64 -16.00
N PRO A 230 11.63 -5.24 -16.82
CA PRO A 230 11.63 -6.67 -17.11
C PRO A 230 12.29 -7.49 -15.98
N VAL A 231 11.94 -7.21 -14.72
CA VAL A 231 12.47 -7.88 -13.52
C VAL A 231 11.34 -8.30 -12.60
N SER A 232 11.54 -9.35 -11.81
CA SER A 232 10.50 -9.78 -10.89
C SER A 232 10.27 -8.73 -9.78
N PRO A 233 9.01 -8.53 -9.31
CA PRO A 233 8.71 -7.63 -8.21
C PRO A 233 9.54 -7.91 -6.95
N HIS A 234 9.77 -9.19 -6.62
CA HIS A 234 10.55 -9.58 -5.46
C HIS A 234 12.02 -9.20 -5.59
N THR A 235 12.64 -9.44 -6.76
CA THR A 235 14.04 -9.05 -7.02
C THR A 235 14.22 -7.54 -6.90
N LEU A 236 13.30 -6.77 -7.48
CA LEU A 236 13.35 -5.30 -7.39
C LEU A 236 13.13 -4.82 -5.95
N PHE A 237 12.21 -5.43 -5.21
CA PHE A 237 11.94 -5.11 -3.82
C PHE A 237 13.16 -5.39 -2.93
N ASP A 238 13.81 -6.53 -3.10
CA ASP A 238 15.02 -6.90 -2.35
C ASP A 238 16.18 -5.95 -2.68
N PHE A 239 16.36 -5.59 -3.95
CA PHE A 239 17.36 -4.62 -4.37
C PHE A 239 17.13 -3.24 -3.74
N LEU A 240 15.90 -2.72 -3.79
CA LEU A 240 15.58 -1.38 -3.30
C LEU A 240 15.64 -1.25 -1.77
N ARG A 241 15.35 -2.33 -1.03
CA ARG A 241 15.34 -2.26 0.43
C ARG A 241 16.72 -2.44 1.06
N ASP A 242 17.66 -3.04 0.33
CA ASP A 242 18.98 -3.36 0.84
C ASP A 242 19.85 -2.10 0.90
N GLU A 243 20.31 -1.75 2.10
CA GLU A 243 21.14 -0.57 2.31
C GLU A 243 22.48 -0.59 1.56
N THR A 244 22.99 -1.78 1.23
CA THR A 244 24.28 -1.92 0.54
C THR A 244 24.22 -1.43 -0.91
N TRP A 245 23.02 -1.49 -1.51
CA TRP A 245 22.76 -1.05 -2.88
C TRP A 245 22.15 0.35 -2.98
N ARG A 246 21.92 1.04 -1.85
CA ARG A 246 21.28 2.37 -1.85
C ARG A 246 22.03 3.39 -2.72
N ASN A 247 23.36 3.31 -2.72
CA ASN A 247 24.24 4.17 -3.52
C ASN A 247 24.05 4.04 -5.04
N GLU A 248 23.45 2.95 -5.51
CA GLU A 248 23.19 2.72 -6.94
C GLU A 248 21.97 3.50 -7.45
N TRP A 249 21.07 3.92 -6.56
CA TRP A 249 19.77 4.49 -6.97
C TRP A 249 19.35 5.75 -6.19
N ASP A 250 19.84 5.97 -4.98
CA ASP A 250 19.55 7.17 -4.20
C ASP A 250 20.66 8.20 -4.38
N VAL A 251 20.35 9.25 -5.14
CA VAL A 251 21.28 10.37 -5.40
C VAL A 251 21.82 11.00 -4.12
N LEU A 252 21.05 10.96 -3.02
CA LEU A 252 21.47 11.52 -1.73
C LEU A 252 22.61 10.72 -1.10
N SER A 253 22.74 9.44 -1.43
CA SER A 253 23.71 8.51 -0.85
C SER A 253 25.00 8.35 -1.66
N THR A 254 25.11 9.04 -2.81
CA THR A 254 26.21 8.88 -3.76
C THR A 254 27.59 9.05 -3.09
N GLY A 255 28.34 7.95 -2.96
CA GLY A 255 29.71 7.94 -2.43
C GLY A 255 29.85 7.83 -0.91
N SER A 256 28.74 7.68 -0.18
CA SER A 256 28.73 7.55 1.28
C SER A 256 28.31 6.14 1.71
N PRO A 257 29.01 5.48 2.66
CA PRO A 257 28.55 4.22 3.20
C PRO A 257 27.25 4.45 3.99
N VAL A 258 26.25 3.60 3.75
CA VAL A 258 25.00 3.59 4.52
C VAL A 258 25.08 2.47 5.54
N GLN A 259 24.89 2.81 6.83
CA GLN A 259 24.96 1.83 7.91
C GLN A 259 23.62 1.69 8.61
N ARG A 260 23.15 0.45 8.78
CA ARG A 260 21.94 0.17 9.55
C ARG A 260 22.20 0.37 11.06
N ILE A 261 21.42 1.27 11.68
CA ILE A 261 21.46 1.56 13.13
C ILE A 261 20.43 0.71 13.87
N ALA A 262 19.23 0.57 13.29
CA ALA A 262 18.14 -0.19 13.86
C ALA A 262 17.37 -0.96 12.81
N ASN A 263 16.81 -2.10 13.23
CA ASN A 263 15.91 -2.93 12.44
C ASN A 263 14.74 -3.36 13.31
N LEU A 264 13.52 -3.25 12.81
CA LEU A 264 12.31 -3.73 13.47
C LEU A 264 11.50 -4.57 12.47
N GLY A 265 11.27 -5.84 12.78
CA GLY A 265 10.27 -6.63 12.07
C GLY A 265 8.86 -6.12 12.34
N LYS A 266 7.97 -6.14 11.34
CA LYS A 266 6.57 -5.72 11.47
C LYS A 266 5.56 -6.68 10.83
N GLY A 267 5.95 -7.94 10.61
CA GLY A 267 5.10 -8.98 10.05
C GLY A 267 5.78 -10.35 10.05
N GLN A 268 5.11 -11.35 9.48
CA GLN A 268 5.70 -12.70 9.33
C GLN A 268 6.76 -12.75 8.23
N ASP A 269 6.55 -12.01 7.15
CA ASP A 269 7.51 -11.90 6.05
C ASP A 269 8.75 -11.09 6.49
N GLN A 270 9.95 -11.61 6.22
CA GLN A 270 11.20 -10.95 6.60
C GLN A 270 11.45 -9.64 5.85
N GLY A 271 10.79 -9.41 4.72
CA GLY A 271 10.80 -8.14 4.01
C GLY A 271 9.95 -7.06 4.65
N ASN A 272 9.09 -7.43 5.59
CA ASN A 272 8.24 -6.48 6.32
C ASN A 272 8.99 -5.89 7.51
N THR A 273 9.76 -4.83 7.26
CA THR A 273 10.64 -4.20 8.25
C THR A 273 10.53 -2.68 8.29
N VAL A 274 10.99 -2.12 9.41
CA VAL A 274 11.32 -0.70 9.57
C VAL A 274 12.78 -0.62 9.96
N THR A 275 13.60 0.07 9.16
CA THR A 275 15.02 0.25 9.40
C THR A 275 15.35 1.71 9.59
N VAL A 276 16.27 2.00 10.52
CA VAL A 276 16.90 3.32 10.65
C VAL A 276 18.34 3.18 10.15
N GLN A 277 18.71 4.00 9.18
CA GLN A 277 20.01 3.96 8.52
C GLN A 277 20.75 5.28 8.77
N ALA A 278 22.02 5.22 9.14
CA ALA A 278 22.93 6.35 9.19
C ALA A 278 23.47 6.61 7.79
N MET A 279 23.44 7.86 7.37
CA MET A 279 24.12 8.32 6.16
C MET A 279 25.01 9.50 6.51
N GLU A 280 26.32 9.31 6.32
CA GLU A 280 27.32 10.35 6.54
C GLU A 280 27.69 10.97 5.20
N SER A 281 27.30 12.22 4.95
CA SER A 281 27.78 12.99 3.80
C SER A 281 28.85 14.01 4.22
N LYS A 282 29.60 14.55 3.25
CA LYS A 282 30.63 15.56 3.50
C LYS A 282 30.08 16.86 4.14
N GLU A 283 28.80 17.15 3.92
CA GLU A 283 28.16 18.41 4.33
C GLU A 283 27.24 18.24 5.55
N SER A 284 26.65 17.06 5.75
CA SER A 284 25.79 16.76 6.90
C SER A 284 25.62 15.26 7.14
N SER A 285 25.46 14.88 8.41
CA SER A 285 25.00 13.54 8.79
C SER A 285 23.49 13.58 8.96
N MET A 286 22.78 12.64 8.34
CA MET A 286 21.34 12.49 8.54
C MET A 286 20.98 11.02 8.70
N TRP A 287 19.87 10.76 9.37
CA TRP A 287 19.34 9.40 9.47
C TRP A 287 18.16 9.23 8.52
N ILE A 288 18.05 8.05 7.93
CA ILE A 288 16.97 7.70 7.02
C ILE A 288 16.09 6.68 7.73
N LEU A 289 14.81 7.00 7.88
CA LEU A 289 13.79 6.02 8.22
C LEU A 289 13.34 5.35 6.93
N GLN A 290 13.42 4.03 6.86
CA GLN A 290 12.92 3.24 5.73
C GLN A 290 11.91 2.21 6.22
N VAL A 291 10.81 2.09 5.50
CA VAL A 291 9.75 1.11 5.70
C VAL A 291 9.67 0.26 4.45
N SER A 292 9.87 -1.04 4.63
CA SER A 292 9.73 -2.02 3.56
C SER A 292 8.48 -2.85 3.85
N SER A 293 7.57 -2.95 2.89
CA SER A 293 6.39 -3.79 2.99
C SER A 293 6.21 -4.60 1.72
N THR A 294 5.84 -5.87 1.84
CA THR A 294 5.54 -6.75 0.72
C THR A 294 4.37 -7.66 1.07
N ASN A 295 3.55 -7.95 0.06
CA ASN A 295 2.58 -9.01 0.03
C ASN A 295 2.49 -9.56 -1.41
N THR A 296 1.56 -10.48 -1.66
CA THR A 296 1.40 -11.13 -2.96
C THR A 296 0.93 -10.23 -4.11
N TYR A 297 0.43 -9.02 -3.83
CA TYR A 297 -0.17 -8.11 -4.82
C TYR A 297 0.61 -6.81 -4.98
N GLU A 298 1.34 -6.38 -3.96
CA GLU A 298 2.09 -5.14 -3.98
C GLU A 298 3.28 -5.20 -3.03
N SER A 299 4.30 -4.42 -3.34
CA SER A 299 5.41 -4.13 -2.44
C SER A 299 5.70 -2.64 -2.44
N MET A 300 6.33 -2.17 -1.37
CA MET A 300 6.73 -0.77 -1.23
C MET A 300 8.02 -0.64 -0.43
N VAL A 301 8.85 0.30 -0.84
CA VAL A 301 10.00 0.77 -0.09
C VAL A 301 9.82 2.27 0.06
N VAL A 302 9.43 2.72 1.25
CA VAL A 302 9.15 4.12 1.57
C VAL A 302 10.22 4.60 2.53
N TYR A 303 10.82 5.75 2.27
CA TYR A 303 11.85 6.30 3.12
C TYR A 303 11.76 7.82 3.23
N ALA A 304 12.35 8.35 4.30
CA ALA A 304 12.49 9.79 4.48
C ALA A 304 13.74 10.09 5.31
N PRO A 305 14.46 11.19 5.01
CA PRO A 305 15.44 11.72 5.94
C PRO A 305 14.71 12.26 7.18
N VAL A 306 15.30 12.01 8.34
CA VAL A 306 14.84 12.53 9.63
C VAL A 306 16.05 13.07 10.38
N ASP A 307 15.87 14.22 11.01
CA ASP A 307 16.87 14.80 11.90
C ASP A 307 17.31 13.79 12.97
N ILE A 308 18.61 13.78 13.29
CA ILE A 308 19.21 12.83 14.23
C ILE A 308 18.58 12.97 15.62
N ALA A 309 18.41 14.20 16.12
CA ALA A 309 17.83 14.43 17.45
C ALA A 309 16.35 14.01 17.48
N GLY A 310 15.60 14.31 16.41
CA GLY A 310 14.24 13.83 16.21
C GLY A 310 14.13 12.30 16.23
N MET A 311 15.00 11.60 15.51
CA MET A 311 15.00 10.14 15.46
C MET A 311 15.45 9.51 16.78
N GLN A 312 16.47 10.05 17.45
CA GLN A 312 16.90 9.60 18.77
C GLN A 312 15.78 9.75 19.82
N SER A 313 15.05 10.87 19.79
CA SER A 313 13.87 11.10 20.63
C SER A 313 12.80 10.03 20.41
N VAL A 314 12.49 9.72 19.14
CA VAL A 314 11.56 8.65 18.76
C VAL A 314 12.06 7.27 19.21
N MET A 315 13.34 6.96 19.01
CA MET A 315 13.97 5.71 19.47
C MET A 315 13.96 5.55 20.99
N ASN A 316 13.92 6.66 21.74
CA ASN A 316 13.78 6.67 23.19
C ASN A 316 12.32 6.59 23.67
N GLY A 317 11.35 6.61 22.74
CA GLY A 317 9.94 6.41 23.02
C GLY A 317 9.13 7.69 23.21
N CYS A 318 9.69 8.85 22.86
CA CYS A 318 8.93 10.09 22.81
C CYS A 318 7.85 10.04 21.71
N ASP A 319 6.82 10.89 21.82
CA ASP A 319 5.75 10.93 20.83
C ASP A 319 6.25 11.39 19.46
N SER A 320 6.01 10.57 18.43
CA SER A 320 6.42 10.85 17.06
C SER A 320 5.45 11.80 16.32
N SER A 321 4.31 12.17 16.92
CA SER A 321 3.23 12.90 16.26
C SER A 321 3.64 14.26 15.67
N ASN A 322 4.68 14.91 16.22
CA ASN A 322 5.18 16.21 15.73
C ASN A 322 6.53 16.13 15.01
N VAL A 323 7.01 14.92 14.69
CA VAL A 323 8.27 14.77 13.92
C VAL A 323 7.99 15.05 12.44
N PRO A 324 8.53 16.12 11.86
CA PRO A 324 8.26 16.45 10.46
C PRO A 324 8.87 15.36 9.55
N ILE A 325 8.06 14.83 8.63
CA ILE A 325 8.51 13.78 7.72
C ILE A 325 7.91 13.94 6.33
N LEU A 326 8.74 13.82 5.29
CA LEU A 326 8.30 13.83 3.88
C LEU A 326 8.73 12.52 3.22
N PRO A 327 7.79 11.62 2.95
CA PRO A 327 8.13 10.34 2.33
C PRO A 327 8.52 10.50 0.87
N SER A 328 9.51 9.71 0.47
CA SER A 328 9.82 9.33 -0.90
C SER A 328 9.83 7.81 -0.98
N GLY A 329 9.83 7.24 -2.18
CA GLY A 329 9.91 5.79 -2.30
C GLY A 329 9.29 5.23 -3.57
N PHE A 330 9.10 3.92 -3.51
CA PHE A 330 8.65 3.10 -4.63
C PHE A 330 7.42 2.31 -4.24
N SER A 331 6.43 2.28 -5.13
CA SER A 331 5.40 1.25 -5.16
C SER A 331 5.73 0.29 -6.29
N ILE A 332 5.77 -1.00 -5.97
CA ILE A 332 6.12 -2.07 -6.88
C ILE A 332 4.87 -2.93 -7.05
N LEU A 333 4.40 -3.04 -8.29
CA LEU A 333 3.22 -3.79 -8.66
C LEU A 333 3.62 -4.86 -9.69
N PRO A 334 3.04 -6.07 -9.63
CA PRO A 334 3.23 -7.05 -10.69
C PRO A 334 2.67 -6.50 -12.01
N ASP A 335 3.17 -6.95 -13.14
CA ASP A 335 2.64 -6.56 -14.46
C ASP A 335 1.29 -7.25 -14.77
N GLY A 336 0.88 -8.20 -13.94
CA GLY A 336 -0.38 -8.92 -14.04
C GLY A 336 -0.41 -9.94 -15.17
N LEU A 337 0.75 -10.28 -15.74
CA LEU A 337 0.90 -11.41 -16.64
C LEU A 337 1.27 -12.62 -15.79
N GLU A 338 0.37 -13.61 -15.70
CA GLU A 338 0.79 -14.89 -15.12
C GLU A 338 1.96 -15.42 -15.96
N THR A 339 3.11 -15.60 -15.33
CA THR A 339 4.20 -16.36 -15.93
C THR A 339 3.70 -17.79 -16.07
N ARG A 340 3.09 -18.10 -17.22
CA ARG A 340 3.10 -19.48 -17.69
C ARG A 340 4.57 -19.89 -17.63
N PRO A 341 4.94 -20.96 -16.91
CA PRO A 341 6.32 -21.42 -16.94
C PRO A 341 6.66 -21.61 -18.41
N THR A 342 7.69 -20.92 -18.87
CA THR A 342 8.25 -21.12 -20.21
C THR A 342 8.84 -22.51 -20.22
N VAL A 343 7.98 -23.51 -20.46
CA VAL A 343 8.43 -24.84 -20.82
C VAL A 343 9.01 -24.72 -22.22
N ILE A 344 10.30 -24.36 -22.28
CA ILE A 344 11.11 -24.60 -23.46
C ILE A 344 11.21 -26.12 -23.57
N THR A 345 10.25 -26.73 -24.26
CA THR A 345 10.38 -28.11 -24.71
C THR A 345 11.33 -28.05 -25.90
N THR A 346 12.59 -28.43 -25.67
CA THR A 346 13.47 -28.83 -26.76
C THR A 346 12.86 -30.08 -27.39
N ARG A 347 12.36 -29.96 -28.63
CA ARG A 347 12.06 -31.14 -29.45
C ARG A 347 13.39 -31.85 -29.73
N PRO A 348 13.52 -33.16 -29.48
CA PRO A 348 14.66 -33.91 -29.98
C PRO A 348 14.60 -33.90 -31.51
N GLU A 349 15.72 -33.56 -32.15
CA GLU A 349 15.90 -33.74 -33.59
C GLU A 349 15.69 -35.23 -33.93
N GLU A 350 14.74 -35.51 -34.81
CA GLU A 350 14.61 -36.82 -35.44
C GLU A 350 15.87 -37.08 -36.26
N LYS A 351 16.73 -37.99 -35.77
CA LYS A 351 17.77 -38.59 -36.59
C LYS A 351 17.10 -39.34 -37.73
N SER A 352 17.23 -38.80 -38.94
CA SER A 352 17.00 -39.51 -40.19
C SER A 352 17.90 -40.75 -40.22
N MET A 353 17.31 -41.94 -40.04
CA MET A 353 17.96 -43.18 -40.44
C MET A 353 17.83 -43.31 -41.94
N ASP A 354 18.93 -43.05 -42.66
CA ASP A 354 19.10 -43.49 -44.04
C ASP A 354 19.13 -45.03 -44.06
N GLY A 355 18.00 -45.62 -44.47
CA GLY A 355 17.93 -47.01 -44.89
C GLY A 355 18.14 -47.09 -46.41
N VAL A 356 19.28 -47.66 -46.83
CA VAL A 356 19.52 -48.05 -48.22
C VAL A 356 18.77 -49.37 -48.49
N PRO A 357 18.06 -49.52 -49.62
CA PRO A 357 17.20 -50.66 -49.89
C PRO A 357 17.96 -51.85 -50.50
N TYR A 358 17.38 -53.04 -50.36
CA TYR A 358 17.55 -54.13 -51.33
C TYR A 358 16.45 -54.04 -52.39
#